data_AF-A0A6I4NY81-F1
#
_entry.id   AF-A0A6I4NY81-F1
#
_cell.length_a   1.000
_cell.length_b   1.000
_cell.length_c   1.000
_cell.angle_alpha   90.00
_cell.angle_beta   90.00
_cell.angle_gamma   90.00
#
_symmetry.space_group_name_H-M   'P 1'
#
loop_
_entity.id
_entity.type
_entity.pdbx_description
1 polymer ?
#
loop_
_entity_poly.entity_id
_entity_poly.type
_entity_poly.pdbx_seq_one_letter_code
_entity_poly.pdbx_strand_id
1 'polypeptide(L)'
;MKIIYKLKQFALVAFLITAVTSCDDALPDVGGAEQNYNSAYGLIQANTNLSLFAKAIEITKLQPTLDTAENYTYFVPTDAVFEAFLVKNGYVNSLGYPDISLVPEADLKQIVLSHVVKGVKKRVGKLEGVEADYLETGELSTLANAANPDLYLLAVDVEDGVLKVNGSDKQAVGLDYYGDNGFVHVLDNVIDLAPPAPVISGVSQAFASPGDVLTISGSNFVKVTSVKFGTKSITFAAVSKTELKATVPADFESYALITVETEYGTSNTATLGVKYLVFGDDFSGSPTPISTWNWGGTEDFQNAEQVGRGTKSIKRINNDAWSGLYMQIPTINLAQVEYLKVSIYSTKSTRILFSIGETNSDAGKAVDIVANQWNNISIPISEMHPEKLGTTINSLFMQEFSGEKGIVYLDDIGFL
;
A
#
# COMPACT_ATOMS: atom_id res chain seq x y z
N MET A 1 55.90 -89.90 -29.80
CA MET A 1 56.67 -88.65 -29.60
C MET A 1 56.13 -87.61 -30.57
N LYS A 2 55.48 -86.56 -30.03
CA LYS A 2 54.83 -85.49 -30.80
C LYS A 2 55.80 -84.33 -31.11
N ILE A 3 55.40 -83.58 -32.12
CA ILE A 3 56.15 -82.71 -33.02
C ILE A 3 56.33 -81.26 -32.50
N ILE A 4 57.57 -80.76 -32.64
CA ILE A 4 58.06 -79.47 -33.17
C ILE A 4 57.07 -78.28 -33.39
N TYR A 5 57.44 -77.06 -32.95
CA TYR A 5 57.74 -75.84 -33.76
C TYR A 5 57.56 -74.50 -33.02
N LYS A 6 58.37 -73.53 -33.47
CA LYS A 6 58.66 -72.17 -32.99
C LYS A 6 57.47 -71.18 -33.05
N LEU A 7 57.60 -70.04 -32.35
CA LEU A 7 57.70 -68.65 -32.90
C LEU A 7 56.81 -67.57 -32.20
N LYS A 8 57.49 -66.57 -31.61
CA LYS A 8 57.27 -65.09 -31.52
C LYS A 8 55.90 -64.42 -31.19
N GLN A 9 55.99 -63.52 -30.19
CA GLN A 9 55.59 -62.09 -30.12
C GLN A 9 54.17 -61.58 -29.75
N PHE A 10 54.20 -60.59 -28.80
CA PHE A 10 53.36 -59.39 -28.56
C PHE A 10 52.03 -59.40 -27.77
N ALA A 11 51.83 -58.26 -27.07
CA ALA A 11 50.58 -57.63 -26.55
C ALA A 11 50.00 -58.16 -25.21
N LEU A 12 49.33 -57.41 -24.31
CA LEU A 12 49.01 -55.99 -24.10
C LEU A 12 48.29 -55.90 -22.71
N VAL A 13 48.42 -54.74 -22.06
CA VAL A 13 47.70 -54.10 -20.93
C VAL A 13 46.30 -54.62 -20.54
N ALA A 14 46.00 -54.62 -19.23
CA ALA A 14 44.69 -54.21 -18.67
C ALA A 14 44.82 -53.68 -17.23
N PHE A 15 44.76 -52.36 -17.07
CA PHE A 15 44.58 -51.67 -15.78
C PHE A 15 43.07 -51.46 -15.61
N LEU A 16 42.47 -52.08 -14.58
CA LEU A 16 41.05 -52.01 -14.31
C LEU A 16 40.75 -50.67 -13.60
N ILE A 17 40.20 -49.70 -14.33
CA ILE A 17 39.60 -48.48 -13.76
C ILE A 17 38.15 -48.83 -13.44
N THR A 18 37.81 -48.95 -12.16
CA THR A 18 36.42 -49.00 -11.70
C THR A 18 35.85 -47.58 -11.72
N ALA A 19 35.01 -47.29 -12.71
CA ALA A 19 34.11 -46.15 -12.67
C ALA A 19 32.98 -46.47 -11.67
N VAL A 20 32.94 -45.77 -10.55
CA VAL A 20 31.76 -45.72 -9.68
C VAL A 20 30.83 -44.69 -10.30
N THR A 21 29.79 -45.17 -10.97
CA THR A 21 28.64 -44.35 -11.36
C THR A 21 27.83 -44.11 -10.10
N SER A 22 27.99 -42.94 -9.48
CA SER A 22 27.07 -42.47 -8.45
C SER A 22 25.81 -41.97 -9.14
N CYS A 23 24.92 -42.88 -9.52
CA CYS A 23 23.53 -42.54 -9.79
C CYS A 23 22.87 -42.31 -8.44
N ASP A 24 22.62 -41.05 -8.10
CA ASP A 24 21.78 -40.69 -6.98
C ASP A 24 20.32 -40.78 -7.45
N ASP A 25 19.75 -41.98 -7.34
CA ASP A 25 18.33 -42.25 -7.58
C ASP A 25 17.52 -41.73 -6.38
N ALA A 26 17.15 -40.44 -6.36
CA ALA A 26 15.97 -39.91 -5.65
C ALA A 26 15.88 -38.37 -5.69
N LEU A 27 15.76 -37.76 -6.87
CA LEU A 27 15.07 -36.47 -6.96
C LEU A 27 13.75 -36.71 -7.69
N PRO A 28 12.59 -36.41 -7.08
CA PRO A 28 11.32 -36.61 -7.74
C PRO A 28 11.29 -35.78 -9.02
N ASP A 29 11.17 -36.50 -10.13
CA ASP A 29 10.91 -35.97 -11.45
C ASP A 29 9.57 -35.21 -11.40
N VAL A 30 9.63 -33.89 -11.56
CA VAL A 30 8.44 -33.11 -11.85
C VAL A 30 8.34 -33.06 -13.37
N GLY A 31 7.49 -33.90 -13.95
CA GLY A 31 7.08 -33.75 -15.35
C GLY A 31 7.90 -34.50 -16.42
N GLY A 32 8.67 -35.53 -16.08
CA GLY A 32 9.26 -36.47 -17.05
C GLY A 32 10.67 -36.14 -17.55
N ALA A 33 11.33 -35.13 -16.99
CA ALA A 33 12.54 -34.55 -17.57
C ALA A 33 13.81 -35.02 -16.84
N GLU A 34 14.77 -35.60 -17.57
CA GLU A 34 16.09 -35.95 -17.01
C GLU A 34 16.84 -34.67 -16.57
N GLN A 35 17.50 -34.67 -15.41
CA GLN A 35 18.11 -33.44 -14.86
C GLN A 35 19.38 -32.94 -15.58
N ASN A 36 19.67 -33.36 -16.81
CA ASN A 36 20.89 -32.99 -17.55
C ASN A 36 20.56 -32.34 -18.91
N TYR A 37 20.02 -31.12 -18.89
CA TYR A 37 19.79 -30.32 -20.11
C TYR A 37 20.89 -29.26 -20.32
N ASN A 38 21.21 -29.00 -21.58
CA ASN A 38 22.21 -27.99 -22.00
C ASN A 38 21.89 -26.56 -21.50
N SER A 39 20.65 -26.28 -21.11
CA SER A 39 20.26 -25.00 -20.49
C SER A 39 19.03 -25.15 -19.59
N ALA A 40 18.90 -24.27 -18.59
CA ALA A 40 17.74 -24.19 -17.72
C ALA A 40 16.45 -23.84 -18.51
N TYR A 41 16.57 -23.05 -19.58
CA TYR A 41 15.47 -22.83 -20.51
C TYR A 41 15.06 -24.11 -21.24
N GLY A 42 16.03 -24.89 -21.72
CA GLY A 42 15.76 -26.19 -22.36
C GLY A 42 15.06 -27.18 -21.42
N LEU A 43 15.40 -27.14 -20.12
CA LEU A 43 14.71 -27.91 -19.10
C LEU A 43 13.23 -27.49 -18.97
N ILE A 44 12.94 -26.18 -18.94
CA ILE A 44 11.56 -25.67 -18.90
C ILE A 44 10.77 -26.13 -20.13
N GLN A 45 11.36 -26.09 -21.33
CA GLN A 45 10.70 -26.55 -22.55
C GLN A 45 10.39 -28.05 -22.56
N ALA A 46 11.27 -28.87 -21.99
CA ALA A 46 11.11 -30.32 -21.97
C ALA A 46 10.17 -30.82 -20.86
N ASN A 47 9.95 -30.01 -19.83
CA ASN A 47 9.14 -30.38 -18.68
C ASN A 47 7.64 -30.30 -19.00
N THR A 48 6.95 -31.43 -18.93
CA THR A 48 5.51 -31.52 -19.28
C THR A 48 4.58 -30.81 -18.30
N ASN A 49 5.07 -30.43 -17.12
CA ASN A 49 4.31 -29.70 -16.10
C ASN A 49 4.65 -28.20 -16.06
N LEU A 50 5.52 -27.71 -16.95
CA LEU A 50 5.86 -26.29 -17.11
C LEU A 50 5.53 -25.78 -18.52
N SER A 51 4.71 -26.53 -19.26
CA SER A 51 4.43 -26.32 -20.67
C SER A 51 3.72 -24.99 -20.94
N LEU A 52 2.89 -24.52 -20.01
CA LEU A 52 2.16 -23.26 -20.10
C LEU A 52 3.11 -22.07 -19.90
N PHE A 53 4.11 -22.19 -19.02
CA PHE A 53 5.15 -21.18 -18.88
C PHE A 53 6.08 -21.14 -20.10
N ALA A 54 6.43 -22.30 -20.66
CA ALA A 54 7.15 -22.36 -21.94
C ALA A 54 6.35 -21.68 -23.07
N LYS A 55 5.03 -21.89 -23.11
CA LYS A 55 4.14 -21.21 -24.06
C LYS A 55 4.09 -19.69 -23.84
N ALA A 56 4.13 -19.24 -22.58
CA ALA A 56 4.22 -17.81 -22.26
C ALA A 56 5.49 -17.18 -22.85
N ILE A 57 6.63 -17.85 -22.74
CA ILE A 57 7.91 -17.39 -23.34
C ILE A 57 7.81 -17.28 -24.87
N GLU A 58 7.14 -18.25 -25.51
CA GLU A 58 6.92 -18.27 -26.96
C GLU A 58 6.03 -17.09 -27.41
N ILE A 59 4.86 -16.91 -26.77
CA ILE A 59 3.91 -15.84 -27.10
C ILE A 59 4.56 -14.46 -26.95
N THR A 60 5.33 -14.28 -25.87
CA THR A 60 6.01 -13.01 -25.56
C THR A 60 7.32 -12.82 -26.33
N LYS A 61 7.71 -13.80 -27.16
CA LYS A 61 8.93 -13.81 -27.99
C LYS A 61 10.22 -13.58 -27.18
N LEU A 62 10.24 -14.05 -25.94
CA LEU A 62 11.37 -13.92 -25.03
C LEU A 62 12.44 -15.00 -25.22
N GLN A 63 12.20 -15.99 -26.09
CA GLN A 63 13.17 -17.07 -26.35
C GLN A 63 14.59 -16.56 -26.65
N PRO A 64 14.84 -15.58 -27.55
CA PRO A 64 16.20 -15.09 -27.81
C PRO A 64 16.88 -14.42 -26.61
N THR A 65 16.10 -14.04 -25.59
CA THR A 65 16.61 -13.45 -24.35
C THR A 65 16.99 -14.54 -23.34
N LEU A 66 16.18 -15.60 -23.25
CA LEU A 66 16.26 -16.63 -22.22
C LEU A 66 17.06 -17.87 -22.65
N ASP A 67 17.10 -18.16 -23.95
CA ASP A 67 17.86 -19.26 -24.55
C ASP A 67 19.27 -18.79 -24.94
N THR A 68 20.08 -18.51 -23.93
CA THR A 68 21.46 -18.03 -24.11
C THR A 68 22.41 -18.76 -23.16
N ALA A 69 23.72 -18.59 -23.35
CA ALA A 69 24.73 -19.12 -22.45
C ALA A 69 24.84 -18.34 -21.11
N GLU A 70 24.07 -17.26 -20.94
CA GLU A 70 24.06 -16.47 -19.71
C GLU A 70 23.47 -17.25 -18.53
N ASN A 71 23.85 -16.85 -17.32
CA ASN A 71 23.39 -17.51 -16.12
C ASN A 71 22.00 -17.03 -15.70
N TYR A 72 21.12 -17.96 -15.31
CA TYR A 72 19.77 -17.65 -14.86
C TYR A 72 19.34 -18.48 -13.65
N THR A 73 18.48 -17.88 -12.82
CA THR A 73 17.68 -18.60 -11.82
C THR A 73 16.21 -18.35 -12.15
N TYR A 74 15.49 -19.43 -12.42
CA TYR A 74 14.08 -19.43 -12.76
C TYR A 74 13.25 -19.84 -11.54
N PHE A 75 12.15 -19.13 -11.33
CA PHE A 75 11.11 -19.50 -10.38
C PHE A 75 9.84 -19.69 -11.21
N VAL A 76 9.37 -20.91 -11.43
CA VAL A 76 8.38 -21.21 -12.48
C VAL A 76 7.14 -21.86 -11.86
N PRO A 77 5.92 -21.36 -12.08
CA PRO A 77 4.71 -22.04 -11.63
C PRO A 77 4.51 -23.35 -12.40
N THR A 78 3.88 -24.34 -11.76
CA THR A 78 3.33 -25.49 -12.49
C THR A 78 2.21 -25.07 -13.44
N ASP A 79 1.90 -25.90 -14.44
CA ASP A 79 0.77 -25.66 -15.35
C ASP A 79 -0.55 -25.51 -14.58
N ALA A 80 -0.80 -26.36 -13.58
CA ALA A 80 -2.00 -26.26 -12.74
C ALA A 80 -2.09 -24.93 -11.97
N VAL A 81 -0.97 -24.43 -11.45
CA VAL A 81 -0.89 -23.13 -10.76
C VAL A 81 -1.15 -21.98 -11.74
N PHE A 82 -0.57 -22.06 -12.94
CA PHE A 82 -0.73 -21.02 -13.94
C PHE A 82 -2.15 -21.03 -14.55
N GLU A 83 -2.77 -22.20 -14.75
CA GLU A 83 -4.18 -22.33 -15.12
C GLU A 83 -5.11 -21.71 -14.07
N ALA A 84 -4.88 -21.99 -12.78
CA ALA A 84 -5.65 -21.39 -11.70
C ALA A 84 -5.53 -19.86 -11.68
N PHE A 85 -4.33 -19.33 -11.98
CA PHE A 85 -4.12 -17.90 -12.16
C PHE A 85 -4.93 -17.34 -13.35
N LEU A 86 -4.95 -18.02 -14.50
CA LEU A 86 -5.72 -17.58 -15.66
C LEU A 86 -7.22 -17.53 -15.35
N VAL A 87 -7.76 -18.57 -14.70
CA VAL A 87 -9.16 -18.61 -14.27
C VAL A 87 -9.48 -17.48 -13.29
N LYS A 88 -8.63 -17.27 -12.27
CA LYS A 88 -8.82 -16.22 -11.26
C LYS A 88 -8.89 -14.82 -11.87
N ASN A 89 -8.14 -14.57 -12.94
CA ASN A 89 -8.09 -13.28 -13.63
C ASN A 89 -9.06 -13.18 -14.81
N GLY A 90 -9.93 -14.17 -15.02
CA GLY A 90 -10.94 -14.14 -16.09
C GLY A 90 -10.40 -14.41 -17.49
N TYR A 91 -9.17 -14.89 -17.63
CA TYR A 91 -8.58 -15.32 -18.90
C TYR A 91 -9.07 -16.72 -19.28
N VAL A 92 -10.39 -16.83 -19.48
CA VAL A 92 -11.08 -18.05 -19.88
C VAL A 92 -11.75 -17.86 -21.23
N ASN A 93 -11.67 -18.87 -22.09
CA ASN A 93 -12.32 -18.83 -23.40
C ASN A 93 -13.85 -18.98 -23.28
N SER A 94 -14.55 -18.95 -24.42
CA SER A 94 -16.02 -19.05 -24.48
C SER A 94 -16.61 -20.35 -23.90
N LEU A 95 -15.78 -21.37 -23.69
CA LEU A 95 -16.16 -22.65 -23.07
C LEU A 95 -15.81 -22.70 -21.57
N GLY A 96 -15.22 -21.65 -21.00
CA GLY A 96 -14.84 -21.56 -19.60
C GLY A 96 -13.50 -22.21 -19.26
N TYR A 97 -12.71 -22.62 -20.26
CA TYR A 97 -11.37 -23.17 -20.03
C TYR A 97 -10.31 -22.06 -19.99
N PRO A 98 -9.27 -22.17 -19.14
CA PRO A 98 -8.16 -21.21 -19.11
C PRO A 98 -7.50 -21.12 -20.49
N ASP A 99 -7.21 -19.90 -20.93
CA ASP A 99 -6.59 -19.63 -22.22
C ASP A 99 -5.55 -18.51 -22.10
N ILE A 100 -4.28 -18.90 -22.14
CA ILE A 100 -3.15 -17.99 -22.02
C ILE A 100 -3.09 -16.94 -23.15
N SER A 101 -3.71 -17.22 -24.31
CA SER A 101 -3.72 -16.26 -25.42
C SER A 101 -4.61 -15.04 -25.16
N LEU A 102 -5.46 -15.09 -24.13
CA LEU A 102 -6.30 -13.97 -23.70
C LEU A 102 -5.57 -12.98 -22.78
N VAL A 103 -4.41 -13.36 -22.24
CA VAL A 103 -3.59 -12.45 -21.43
C VAL A 103 -2.98 -11.40 -22.36
N PRO A 104 -3.10 -10.09 -22.06
CA PRO A 104 -2.42 -9.06 -22.84
C PRO A 104 -0.91 -9.33 -22.95
N GLU A 105 -0.34 -9.21 -24.15
CA GLU A 105 1.07 -9.57 -24.41
C GLU A 105 2.05 -8.82 -23.49
N ALA A 106 1.75 -7.56 -23.14
CA ALA A 106 2.55 -6.77 -22.21
C ALA A 106 2.54 -7.34 -20.78
N ASP A 107 1.37 -7.74 -20.29
CA ASP A 107 1.20 -8.32 -18.96
C ASP A 107 1.86 -9.70 -18.90
N LEU A 108 1.65 -10.52 -19.93
CA LEU A 108 2.28 -11.84 -20.02
C LEU A 108 3.81 -11.73 -20.07
N LYS A 109 4.34 -10.73 -20.78
CA LYS A 109 5.77 -10.44 -20.81
C LYS A 109 6.29 -10.05 -19.42
N GLN A 110 5.59 -9.19 -18.70
CA GLN A 110 5.96 -8.83 -17.33
C GLN A 110 5.93 -10.05 -16.40
N ILE A 111 4.90 -10.90 -16.52
CA ILE A 111 4.80 -12.17 -15.76
C ILE A 111 6.05 -13.00 -16.03
N VAL A 112 6.36 -13.33 -17.28
CA VAL A 112 7.54 -14.16 -17.62
C VAL A 112 8.83 -13.56 -17.05
N LEU A 113 9.06 -12.25 -17.24
CA LEU A 113 10.28 -11.60 -16.76
C LEU A 113 10.38 -11.52 -15.24
N SER A 114 9.25 -11.53 -14.51
CA SER A 114 9.21 -11.54 -13.04
C SER A 114 9.65 -12.88 -12.45
N HIS A 115 9.62 -13.94 -13.26
CA HIS A 115 9.98 -15.31 -12.88
C HIS A 115 11.45 -15.65 -13.21
N VAL A 116 12.26 -14.66 -13.65
CA VAL A 116 13.64 -14.86 -14.08
C VAL A 116 14.58 -13.86 -13.44
N VAL A 117 15.60 -14.37 -12.74
CA VAL A 117 16.73 -13.59 -12.23
C VAL A 117 17.95 -13.88 -13.10
N LYS A 118 18.58 -12.83 -13.64
CA LYS A 118 19.75 -12.94 -14.53
C LYS A 118 21.07 -12.80 -13.76
N GLY A 119 22.10 -13.48 -14.24
CA GLY A 119 23.49 -13.32 -13.82
C GLY A 119 23.89 -14.18 -12.61
N VAL A 120 23.00 -15.03 -12.11
CA VAL A 120 23.20 -15.82 -10.90
C VAL A 120 22.68 -17.25 -11.09
N LYS A 121 23.40 -18.24 -10.56
CA LYS A 121 22.96 -19.65 -10.48
C LYS A 121 22.66 -19.99 -9.02
N LYS A 122 21.47 -19.65 -8.53
CA LYS A 122 21.16 -19.73 -7.10
C LYS A 122 20.43 -21.04 -6.78
N ARG A 123 21.11 -21.91 -6.01
CA ARG A 123 20.58 -23.20 -5.52
C ARG A 123 19.99 -23.05 -4.12
N VAL A 124 18.91 -23.75 -3.80
CA VAL A 124 18.32 -23.79 -2.45
C VAL A 124 19.03 -24.83 -1.58
N GLY A 125 19.12 -26.07 -2.03
CA GLY A 125 19.74 -27.14 -1.26
C GLY A 125 21.25 -26.94 -1.13
N LYS A 126 21.79 -27.03 0.08
CA LYS A 126 23.25 -27.05 0.30
C LYS A 126 23.81 -28.44 -0.01
N LEU A 127 24.91 -28.51 -0.76
CA LEU A 127 25.64 -29.76 -1.01
C LEU A 127 26.95 -29.73 -0.23
N GLU A 128 27.21 -30.81 0.51
CA GLU A 128 28.45 -30.94 1.25
C GLU A 128 29.65 -30.95 0.28
N GLY A 129 30.65 -30.10 0.55
CA GLY A 129 31.86 -30.00 -0.26
C GLY A 129 31.69 -29.29 -1.61
N VAL A 130 30.51 -28.74 -1.93
CA VAL A 130 30.29 -27.96 -3.16
C VAL A 130 30.23 -26.46 -2.82
N GLU A 131 31.14 -25.70 -3.42
CA GLU A 131 31.09 -24.24 -3.43
C GLU A 131 30.16 -23.81 -4.56
N ALA A 132 28.88 -23.60 -4.21
CA ALA A 132 27.85 -23.10 -5.11
C ALA A 132 27.33 -21.75 -4.62
N ASP A 133 26.80 -20.96 -5.55
CA ASP A 133 26.02 -19.78 -5.24
C ASP A 133 24.69 -20.22 -4.63
N TYR A 134 24.55 -20.14 -3.31
CA TYR A 134 23.29 -20.47 -2.64
C TYR A 134 22.29 -19.32 -2.70
N LEU A 135 21.02 -19.66 -2.79
CA LEU A 135 19.89 -18.76 -2.63
C LEU A 135 19.73 -18.46 -1.13
N GLU A 136 19.69 -17.19 -0.80
CA GLU A 136 19.54 -16.70 0.57
C GLU A 136 18.24 -15.90 0.68
N THR A 137 17.66 -15.87 1.89
CA THR A 137 16.52 -15.00 2.18
C THR A 137 16.87 -13.54 1.89
N GLY A 138 16.01 -12.84 1.14
CA GLY A 138 16.23 -11.45 0.76
C GLY A 138 15.41 -11.03 -0.46
N GLU A 139 15.80 -9.91 -1.05
CA GLU A 139 15.15 -9.37 -2.24
C GLU A 139 16.07 -9.49 -3.46
N LEU A 140 15.51 -9.96 -4.58
CA LEU A 140 16.21 -10.12 -5.85
C LEU A 140 15.62 -9.21 -6.93
N SER A 141 16.50 -8.65 -7.75
CA SER A 141 16.09 -7.96 -8.98
C SER A 141 15.87 -9.00 -10.09
N THR A 142 14.69 -8.96 -10.70
CA THR A 142 14.30 -9.81 -11.83
C THR A 142 14.53 -9.10 -13.15
N LEU A 143 14.40 -9.82 -14.26
CA LEU A 143 14.37 -9.18 -15.58
C LEU A 143 13.18 -8.21 -15.73
N ALA A 144 12.09 -8.38 -14.96
CA ALA A 144 10.98 -7.45 -14.98
C ALA A 144 11.37 -6.10 -14.35
N ASN A 145 12.15 -6.09 -13.27
CA ASN A 145 12.65 -4.85 -12.66
C ASN A 145 13.60 -4.09 -13.61
N ALA A 146 14.37 -4.80 -14.43
CA ALA A 146 15.20 -4.18 -15.46
C ALA A 146 14.38 -3.55 -16.59
N ALA A 147 13.21 -4.11 -16.91
CA ALA A 147 12.27 -3.56 -17.89
C ALA A 147 11.40 -2.44 -17.31
N ASN A 148 11.06 -2.53 -16.02
CA ASN A 148 10.21 -1.60 -15.30
C ASN A 148 10.71 -1.40 -13.84
N PRO A 149 11.44 -0.31 -13.57
CA PRO A 149 12.02 -0.05 -12.24
C PRO A 149 10.97 0.34 -11.17
N ASP A 150 9.71 0.51 -11.55
CA ASP A 150 8.63 0.82 -10.62
C ASP A 150 8.06 -0.41 -9.89
N LEU A 151 8.33 -1.61 -10.42
CA LEU A 151 7.94 -2.88 -9.82
C LEU A 151 8.69 -3.15 -8.52
N TYR A 152 8.07 -3.94 -7.65
CA TYR A 152 8.71 -4.41 -6.41
C TYR A 152 9.78 -5.46 -6.73
N LEU A 153 10.77 -5.58 -5.84
CA LEU A 153 11.75 -6.65 -5.95
C LEU A 153 11.12 -7.99 -5.58
N LEU A 154 11.68 -9.07 -6.11
CA LEU A 154 11.23 -10.42 -5.80
C LEU A 154 11.70 -10.79 -4.39
N ALA A 155 10.76 -10.91 -3.45
CA ALA A 155 11.06 -11.43 -2.12
C ALA A 155 11.28 -12.95 -2.18
N VAL A 156 12.36 -13.41 -1.58
CA VAL A 156 12.74 -14.82 -1.47
C VAL A 156 12.96 -15.15 -0.01
N ASP A 157 12.40 -16.26 0.44
CA ASP A 157 12.56 -16.77 1.79
C ASP A 157 13.04 -18.24 1.73
N VAL A 158 14.23 -18.49 2.28
CA VAL A 158 14.88 -19.80 2.32
C VAL A 158 15.22 -20.15 3.77
N GLU A 159 14.43 -21.04 4.35
CA GLU A 159 14.63 -21.56 5.71
C GLU A 159 14.70 -23.09 5.67
N ASP A 160 15.76 -23.67 6.24
CA ASP A 160 15.96 -25.12 6.35
C ASP A 160 15.76 -25.91 5.02
N GLY A 161 16.15 -25.31 3.89
CA GLY A 161 16.00 -25.91 2.56
C GLY A 161 14.60 -25.80 1.95
N VAL A 162 13.68 -25.09 2.63
CA VAL A 162 12.34 -24.75 2.14
C VAL A 162 12.40 -23.38 1.49
N LEU A 163 11.91 -23.28 0.26
CA LEU A 163 11.80 -22.01 -0.48
C LEU A 163 10.35 -21.53 -0.48
N LYS A 164 10.14 -20.26 -0.14
CA LYS A 164 8.91 -19.50 -0.40
C LYS A 164 9.26 -18.24 -1.19
N VAL A 165 8.42 -17.89 -2.15
CA VAL A 165 8.69 -16.78 -3.07
C VAL A 165 7.53 -15.81 -3.10
N ASN A 166 7.87 -14.53 -3.01
CA ASN A 166 6.98 -13.38 -3.15
C ASN A 166 5.74 -13.43 -2.23
N GLY A 167 5.96 -13.78 -0.95
CA GLY A 167 4.90 -13.83 0.06
C GLY A 167 3.97 -15.05 -0.02
N SER A 168 4.32 -16.08 -0.81
CA SER A 168 3.61 -17.37 -0.80
C SER A 168 3.63 -17.99 0.59
N ASP A 169 2.48 -18.47 1.07
CA ASP A 169 2.35 -19.24 2.31
C ASP A 169 2.82 -20.69 2.14
N LYS A 170 2.83 -21.18 0.90
CA LYS A 170 3.23 -22.53 0.53
C LYS A 170 4.67 -22.59 0.02
N GLN A 171 5.32 -23.69 0.35
CA GLN A 171 6.66 -24.02 -0.16
C GLN A 171 6.62 -24.27 -1.67
N ALA A 172 7.72 -23.95 -2.34
CA ALA A 172 7.99 -24.40 -3.69
C ALA A 172 7.86 -25.94 -3.77
N VAL A 173 7.25 -26.42 -4.85
CA VAL A 173 6.86 -27.83 -5.03
C VAL A 173 7.95 -28.67 -5.66
N GLY A 174 8.98 -28.03 -6.21
CA GLY A 174 10.18 -28.69 -6.72
C GLY A 174 11.34 -27.71 -6.75
N LEU A 175 12.54 -28.18 -6.43
CA LEU A 175 13.70 -27.32 -6.22
C LEU A 175 14.89 -27.82 -7.03
N ASP A 176 15.79 -26.87 -7.36
CA ASP A 176 17.13 -27.16 -7.85
C ASP A 176 17.21 -28.00 -9.13
N TYR A 177 16.20 -27.96 -10.00
CA TYR A 177 16.31 -28.55 -11.34
C TYR A 177 17.36 -27.76 -12.13
N TYR A 178 18.44 -28.42 -12.54
CA TYR A 178 19.59 -27.71 -13.09
C TYR A 178 19.72 -27.90 -14.60
N GLY A 179 20.23 -26.86 -15.26
CA GLY A 179 20.84 -26.95 -16.57
C GLY A 179 22.22 -26.28 -16.52
N ASP A 180 23.01 -26.42 -17.58
CA ASP A 180 24.41 -25.94 -17.58
C ASP A 180 24.55 -24.46 -17.19
N ASN A 181 23.55 -23.64 -17.50
CA ASN A 181 23.55 -22.20 -17.26
C ASN A 181 22.63 -21.76 -16.09
N GLY A 182 22.02 -22.64 -15.31
CA GLY A 182 21.09 -22.17 -14.28
C GLY A 182 20.31 -23.21 -13.51
N PHE A 183 19.45 -22.71 -12.63
CA PHE A 183 18.50 -23.51 -11.85
C PHE A 183 17.05 -23.10 -12.15
N VAL A 184 16.15 -24.06 -12.04
CA VAL A 184 14.70 -23.91 -12.11
C VAL A 184 14.10 -24.39 -10.80
N HIS A 185 13.40 -23.50 -10.11
CA HIS A 185 12.62 -23.79 -8.90
C HIS A 185 11.15 -23.73 -9.27
N VAL A 186 10.40 -24.79 -8.98
CA VAL A 186 8.97 -24.91 -9.33
C VAL A 186 8.12 -24.40 -8.17
N LEU A 187 7.29 -23.40 -8.43
CA LEU A 187 6.49 -22.68 -7.44
C LEU A 187 5.04 -23.17 -7.35
N ASP A 188 4.41 -22.88 -6.20
CA ASP A 188 2.95 -22.99 -6.01
C ASP A 188 2.20 -21.67 -6.25
N ASN A 189 2.86 -20.66 -6.81
CA ASN A 189 2.28 -19.37 -7.13
C ASN A 189 2.83 -18.79 -8.44
N VAL A 190 2.04 -17.93 -9.07
CA VAL A 190 2.52 -17.02 -10.12
C VAL A 190 3.01 -15.74 -9.45
N ILE A 191 4.24 -15.34 -9.72
CA ILE A 191 4.86 -14.11 -9.22
C ILE A 191 4.16 -12.89 -9.84
N ASP A 192 3.71 -11.98 -8.98
CA ASP A 192 3.24 -10.65 -9.32
C ASP A 192 4.06 -9.60 -8.54
N LEU A 193 4.74 -8.73 -9.27
CA LEU A 193 5.58 -7.67 -8.72
C LEU A 193 4.94 -6.28 -8.86
N ALA A 194 3.68 -6.22 -9.29
CA ALA A 194 2.93 -4.97 -9.34
C ALA A 194 2.83 -4.38 -7.92
N PRO A 195 3.14 -3.08 -7.74
CA PRO A 195 2.87 -2.39 -6.48
C PRO A 195 1.42 -2.57 -6.05
N PRO A 196 1.13 -2.68 -4.75
CA PRO A 196 -0.25 -2.67 -4.28
C PRO A 196 -0.89 -1.30 -4.47
N ALA A 197 -2.22 -1.23 -4.30
CA ALA A 197 -2.95 0.03 -4.31
C ALA A 197 -2.33 1.06 -3.34
N PRO A 198 -2.39 2.37 -3.66
CA PRO A 198 -1.87 3.42 -2.80
C PRO A 198 -2.60 3.42 -1.45
N VAL A 199 -1.92 3.82 -0.39
CA VAL A 199 -2.54 4.00 0.93
C VAL A 199 -2.21 5.40 1.43
N ILE A 200 -3.22 6.17 1.81
CA ILE A 200 -3.05 7.46 2.48
C ILE A 200 -2.98 7.20 3.99
N SER A 201 -1.89 7.61 4.61
CA SER A 201 -1.69 7.57 6.06
C SER A 201 -1.95 8.92 6.74
N GLY A 202 -1.91 10.02 5.99
CA GLY A 202 -2.13 11.34 6.57
C GLY A 202 -2.24 12.48 5.56
N VAL A 203 -2.82 13.58 6.03
CA VAL A 203 -2.90 14.86 5.33
C VAL A 203 -2.37 15.90 6.31
N SER A 204 -1.45 16.76 5.87
CA SER A 204 -0.69 17.67 6.76
C SER A 204 -1.54 18.69 7.52
N GLN A 205 -2.78 18.91 7.10
CA GLN A 205 -3.67 19.90 7.70
C GLN A 205 -5.07 19.31 7.86
N ALA A 206 -5.70 19.61 9.00
CA ALA A 206 -7.10 19.27 9.24
C ALA A 206 -8.07 20.22 8.54
N PHE A 207 -7.62 21.44 8.24
CA PHE A 207 -8.35 22.52 7.57
C PHE A 207 -7.40 23.21 6.59
N ALA A 208 -7.88 23.63 5.42
CA ALA A 208 -7.04 24.26 4.41
C ALA A 208 -7.80 25.25 3.54
N SER A 209 -7.17 26.36 3.18
CA SER A 209 -7.71 27.42 2.32
C SER A 209 -7.49 27.14 0.83
N PRO A 210 -8.33 27.69 -0.05
CA PRO A 210 -8.10 27.59 -1.48
C PRO A 210 -6.70 28.12 -1.83
N GLY A 211 -5.92 27.31 -2.57
CA GLY A 211 -4.52 27.61 -2.89
C GLY A 211 -3.48 27.06 -1.91
N ASP A 212 -3.89 26.56 -0.73
CA ASP A 212 -2.97 25.88 0.18
C ASP A 212 -2.36 24.64 -0.48
N VAL A 213 -1.13 24.30 -0.07
CA VAL A 213 -0.43 23.08 -0.53
C VAL A 213 -0.42 22.07 0.61
N LEU A 214 -1.16 20.99 0.43
CA LEU A 214 -1.21 19.86 1.36
C LEU A 214 -0.07 18.90 1.07
N THR A 215 0.56 18.39 2.13
CA THR A 215 1.35 17.15 2.05
C THR A 215 0.44 15.97 2.36
N ILE A 216 0.30 15.06 1.40
CA ILE A 216 -0.38 13.78 1.57
C ILE A 216 0.70 12.72 1.76
N SER A 217 0.71 12.09 2.94
CA SER A 217 1.64 11.02 3.28
C SER A 217 1.00 9.64 3.12
N GLY A 218 1.80 8.64 2.78
CA GLY A 218 1.27 7.31 2.54
C GLY A 218 2.30 6.30 2.04
N SER A 219 1.81 5.28 1.34
CA SER A 219 2.60 4.26 0.67
C SER A 219 2.09 3.99 -0.75
N ASN A 220 2.95 3.42 -1.58
CA ASN A 220 2.65 2.96 -2.95
C ASN A 220 2.15 4.07 -3.89
N PHE A 221 2.65 5.30 -3.72
CA PHE A 221 2.44 6.39 -4.68
C PHE A 221 3.33 6.22 -5.92
N VAL A 222 3.16 5.09 -6.60
CA VAL A 222 3.88 4.72 -7.82
C VAL A 222 2.97 5.01 -9.01
N LYS A 223 3.47 5.73 -10.02
CA LYS A 223 2.68 6.09 -11.22
C LYS A 223 1.31 6.70 -10.86
N VAL A 224 1.33 7.72 -9.99
CA VAL A 224 0.11 8.45 -9.61
C VAL A 224 -0.49 9.12 -10.85
N THR A 225 -1.73 8.79 -11.16
CA THR A 225 -2.49 9.32 -12.29
C THR A 225 -3.44 10.43 -11.87
N SER A 226 -3.93 10.42 -10.63
CA SER A 226 -4.81 11.46 -10.11
C SER A 226 -4.78 11.59 -8.59
N VAL A 227 -4.99 12.81 -8.11
CA VAL A 227 -5.41 13.10 -6.73
C VAL A 227 -6.77 13.78 -6.83
N LYS A 228 -7.77 13.28 -6.11
CA LYS A 228 -9.15 13.77 -6.19
C LYS A 228 -9.65 14.31 -4.86
N PHE A 229 -10.38 15.41 -4.94
CA PHE A 229 -11.24 15.94 -3.88
C PHE A 229 -12.69 15.64 -4.27
N GLY A 230 -13.31 14.66 -3.63
CA GLY A 230 -14.57 14.07 -4.07
C GLY A 230 -14.40 13.45 -5.46
N THR A 231 -15.15 13.96 -6.45
CA THR A 231 -15.06 13.52 -7.85
C THR A 231 -14.11 14.37 -8.69
N LYS A 232 -13.55 15.46 -8.15
CA LYS A 232 -12.76 16.44 -8.88
C LYS A 232 -11.27 16.15 -8.77
N SER A 233 -10.59 15.95 -9.91
CA SER A 233 -9.12 15.90 -9.94
C SER A 233 -8.53 17.27 -9.63
N ILE A 234 -7.50 17.29 -8.79
CA ILE A 234 -6.79 18.51 -8.39
C ILE A 234 -5.34 18.47 -8.87
N THR A 235 -4.68 19.64 -8.85
CA THR A 235 -3.26 19.74 -9.17
C THR A 235 -2.44 19.08 -8.06
N PHE A 236 -1.50 18.23 -8.45
CA PHE A 236 -0.59 17.57 -7.51
C PHE A 236 0.81 17.43 -8.10
N ALA A 237 1.78 17.17 -7.22
CA ALA A 237 3.14 16.79 -7.55
C ALA A 237 3.51 15.54 -6.75
N ALA A 238 3.98 14.49 -7.43
CA ALA A 238 4.54 13.33 -6.78
C ALA A 238 5.97 13.62 -6.32
N VAL A 239 6.21 13.59 -5.01
CA VAL A 239 7.53 13.87 -4.42
C VAL A 239 8.31 12.57 -4.26
N SER A 240 7.65 11.52 -3.77
CA SER A 240 8.23 10.18 -3.59
C SER A 240 7.12 9.13 -3.62
N LYS A 241 7.50 7.84 -3.45
CA LYS A 241 6.53 6.74 -3.29
C LYS A 241 5.70 6.83 -2.00
N THR A 242 6.01 7.77 -1.11
CA THR A 242 5.37 7.96 0.20
C THR A 242 4.86 9.39 0.46
N GLU A 243 5.10 10.32 -0.47
CA GLU A 243 4.71 11.72 -0.32
C GLU A 243 4.20 12.33 -1.64
N LEU A 244 3.03 12.96 -1.57
CA LEU A 244 2.50 13.85 -2.60
C LEU A 244 2.31 15.25 -2.04
N LYS A 245 2.42 16.25 -2.92
CA LYS A 245 1.95 17.61 -2.66
C LYS A 245 0.71 17.87 -3.51
N ALA A 246 -0.35 18.38 -2.90
CA ALA A 246 -1.62 18.60 -3.58
C ALA A 246 -2.13 20.02 -3.30
N THR A 247 -2.52 20.76 -4.33
CA THR A 247 -3.01 22.14 -4.18
C THR A 247 -4.52 22.13 -3.99
N VAL A 248 -4.98 22.75 -2.91
CA VAL A 248 -6.41 22.92 -2.61
C VAL A 248 -7.04 23.77 -3.71
N PRO A 249 -8.11 23.29 -4.38
CA PRO A 249 -8.68 23.99 -5.51
C PRO A 249 -9.43 25.26 -5.09
N ALA A 250 -9.59 26.20 -6.03
CA ALA A 250 -10.20 27.52 -5.78
C ALA A 250 -11.66 27.47 -5.30
N ASP A 251 -12.37 26.38 -5.61
CA ASP A 251 -13.76 26.10 -5.22
C ASP A 251 -13.86 25.14 -4.02
N PHE A 252 -12.75 24.88 -3.32
CA PHE A 252 -12.80 24.16 -2.06
C PHE A 252 -13.64 24.97 -1.07
N GLU A 253 -14.65 24.31 -0.51
CA GLU A 253 -15.46 24.83 0.59
C GLU A 253 -14.91 24.27 1.91
N SER A 254 -15.75 23.74 2.79
CA SER A 254 -15.33 23.28 4.10
C SER A 254 -14.88 21.83 4.17
N TYR A 255 -15.11 21.03 3.12
CA TYR A 255 -14.97 19.58 3.20
C TYR A 255 -14.58 18.92 1.87
N ALA A 256 -13.67 17.94 1.94
CA ALA A 256 -13.42 17.04 0.84
C ALA A 256 -13.03 15.64 1.33
N LEU A 257 -13.49 14.65 0.57
CA LEU A 257 -12.93 13.30 0.60
C LEU A 257 -11.72 13.26 -0.35
N ILE A 258 -10.58 12.83 0.14
CA ILE A 258 -9.34 12.76 -0.64
C ILE A 258 -9.08 11.31 -1.02
N THR A 259 -8.84 11.07 -2.31
CA THR A 259 -8.35 9.79 -2.83
C THR A 259 -7.17 10.02 -3.77
N VAL A 260 -6.27 9.03 -3.82
CA VAL A 260 -5.14 8.97 -4.75
C VAL A 260 -5.38 7.78 -5.68
N GLU A 261 -5.20 7.99 -6.97
CA GLU A 261 -5.27 6.97 -8.01
C GLU A 261 -3.88 6.76 -8.61
N THR A 262 -3.48 5.50 -8.72
CA THR A 262 -2.31 5.05 -9.47
C THR A 262 -2.74 4.09 -10.58
N GLU A 263 -1.81 3.70 -11.44
CA GLU A 263 -2.04 2.59 -12.38
C GLU A 263 -2.35 1.26 -11.68
N TYR A 264 -2.05 1.15 -10.37
CA TYR A 264 -2.21 -0.06 -9.56
C TYR A 264 -3.42 -0.02 -8.60
N GLY A 265 -4.26 1.01 -8.68
CA GLY A 265 -5.52 1.08 -7.95
C GLY A 265 -5.80 2.43 -7.29
N THR A 266 -6.80 2.45 -6.42
CA THR A 266 -7.27 3.64 -5.70
C THR A 266 -7.01 3.47 -4.21
N SER A 267 -6.67 4.57 -3.54
CA SER A 267 -6.40 4.56 -2.12
C SER A 267 -7.65 4.41 -1.25
N ASN A 268 -7.42 4.13 0.04
CA ASN A 268 -8.39 4.49 1.06
C ASN A 268 -8.71 6.00 1.00
N THR A 269 -9.85 6.36 1.58
CA THR A 269 -10.30 7.75 1.63
C THR A 269 -9.74 8.45 2.87
N ALA A 270 -9.16 9.63 2.68
CA ALA A 270 -8.85 10.59 3.74
C ALA A 270 -9.85 11.75 3.73
N THR A 271 -9.91 12.53 4.81
CA THR A 271 -10.84 13.67 4.92
C THR A 271 -10.07 14.96 5.17
N LEU A 272 -10.51 16.04 4.54
CA LEU A 272 -10.05 17.40 4.81
C LEU A 272 -11.24 18.25 5.28
N GLY A 273 -11.03 19.03 6.32
CA GLY A 273 -11.99 19.97 6.87
C GLY A 273 -13.11 19.33 7.71
N VAL A 274 -14.31 19.92 7.60
CA VAL A 274 -15.53 19.59 8.34
C VAL A 274 -16.73 19.57 7.41
N LYS A 275 -17.52 18.50 7.46
CA LYS A 275 -18.68 18.30 6.60
C LYS A 275 -19.84 19.23 6.92
N TYR A 276 -20.04 19.55 8.20
CA TYR A 276 -21.04 20.52 8.66
C TYR A 276 -20.34 21.69 9.32
N LEU A 277 -20.16 22.77 8.55
CA LEU A 277 -19.51 23.98 9.02
C LEU A 277 -20.43 24.75 9.98
N VAL A 278 -19.92 25.10 11.14
CA VAL A 278 -20.57 25.98 12.12
C VAL A 278 -20.02 27.40 12.02
N PHE A 279 -18.70 27.53 11.90
CA PHE A 279 -18.04 28.81 11.65
C PHE A 279 -16.78 28.61 10.81
N GLY A 280 -16.64 29.42 9.78
CA GLY A 280 -15.47 29.53 8.91
C GLY A 280 -15.64 30.74 7.99
N ASP A 281 -14.54 31.34 7.57
CA ASP A 281 -14.49 32.71 7.05
C ASP A 281 -14.09 32.82 5.57
N ASP A 282 -13.57 31.74 4.99
CA ASP A 282 -13.11 31.63 3.60
C ASP A 282 -13.91 30.61 2.76
N PHE A 283 -14.94 29.99 3.36
CA PHE A 283 -15.77 28.99 2.68
C PHE A 283 -17.22 29.42 2.56
N SER A 284 -17.61 29.75 1.33
CA SER A 284 -18.96 30.04 0.86
C SER A 284 -19.71 31.20 1.56
N GLY A 285 -19.12 31.85 2.57
CA GLY A 285 -19.82 32.81 3.43
C GLY A 285 -20.68 32.15 4.50
N SER A 286 -20.15 31.14 5.19
CA SER A 286 -20.81 30.27 6.20
C SER A 286 -21.85 30.97 7.09
N PRO A 287 -22.99 30.31 7.37
CA PRO A 287 -24.04 30.83 8.22
C PRO A 287 -23.45 31.20 9.58
N THR A 288 -23.64 32.44 10.00
CA THR A 288 -23.70 32.73 11.43
C THR A 288 -24.62 31.69 12.09
N PRO A 289 -24.34 31.24 13.32
CA PRO A 289 -25.30 30.40 14.05
C PRO A 289 -26.71 30.96 13.90
N ILE A 290 -27.70 30.08 13.72
CA ILE A 290 -29.11 30.45 13.50
C ILE A 290 -29.55 31.45 14.58
N SER A 291 -29.11 31.20 15.82
CA SER A 291 -29.19 32.12 16.93
C SER A 291 -28.05 31.85 17.90
N THR A 292 -27.76 32.83 18.75
CA THR A 292 -26.81 32.69 19.85
C THR A 292 -27.41 33.23 21.13
N TRP A 293 -26.95 32.71 22.26
CA TRP A 293 -27.10 33.33 23.56
C TRP A 293 -25.87 33.00 24.40
N ASN A 294 -25.58 33.86 25.38
CA ASN A 294 -24.39 33.74 26.21
C ASN A 294 -24.71 34.14 27.65
N TRP A 295 -23.76 33.87 28.55
CA TRP A 295 -23.68 34.50 29.85
C TRP A 295 -22.21 34.71 30.22
N GLY A 296 -21.97 35.67 31.11
CA GLY A 296 -20.66 35.94 31.68
C GLY A 296 -19.61 36.41 30.67
N GLY A 297 -20.02 36.83 29.46
CA GLY A 297 -19.11 37.19 28.39
C GLY A 297 -19.80 37.87 27.21
N THR A 298 -19.02 38.17 26.17
CA THR A 298 -19.49 38.77 24.92
C THR A 298 -18.72 38.19 23.73
N GLU A 299 -19.36 38.12 22.56
CA GLU A 299 -18.76 37.61 21.32
C GLU A 299 -18.80 38.64 20.20
N ASP A 300 -17.74 38.67 19.41
CA ASP A 300 -17.69 39.35 18.12
C ASP A 300 -17.36 38.32 17.03
N PHE A 301 -18.36 37.99 16.21
CA PHE A 301 -18.26 37.07 15.08
C PHE A 301 -17.64 37.73 13.83
N GLN A 302 -17.41 39.05 13.85
CA GLN A 302 -16.83 39.83 12.76
C GLN A 302 -15.41 40.32 13.07
N ASN A 303 -14.83 39.80 14.16
CA ASN A 303 -13.50 40.15 14.61
C ASN A 303 -12.42 39.76 13.59
N ALA A 304 -11.45 40.66 13.39
CA ALA A 304 -10.31 40.49 12.49
C ALA A 304 -8.96 40.41 13.22
N GLU A 305 -8.96 40.40 14.56
CA GLU A 305 -7.76 40.22 15.36
C GLU A 305 -7.55 38.74 15.66
N GLN A 306 -6.30 38.27 15.73
CA GLN A 306 -5.98 36.87 16.07
C GLN A 306 -6.83 35.87 15.27
N VAL A 307 -6.64 35.88 13.96
CA VAL A 307 -7.35 35.01 13.00
C VAL A 307 -6.50 33.75 12.79
N GLY A 308 -7.14 32.57 12.82
CA GLY A 308 -6.45 31.30 12.64
C GLY A 308 -6.22 31.02 11.17
N ARG A 309 -7.30 31.15 10.41
CA ARG A 309 -7.33 30.99 8.96
C ARG A 309 -8.26 32.03 8.35
N GLY A 310 -8.02 32.42 7.10
CA GLY A 310 -8.80 33.45 6.40
C GLY A 310 -8.64 34.87 6.94
N THR A 311 -9.76 35.59 7.10
CA THR A 311 -9.89 37.00 7.51
C THR A 311 -10.62 37.26 8.83
N LYS A 312 -11.29 36.27 9.44
CA LYS A 312 -12.17 36.42 10.63
C LYS A 312 -12.07 35.24 11.60
N SER A 313 -12.09 35.54 12.89
CA SER A 313 -12.29 34.57 13.97
C SER A 313 -13.32 35.10 14.98
N ILE A 314 -14.01 34.22 15.70
CA ILE A 314 -14.93 34.64 16.78
C ILE A 314 -14.09 35.07 17.97
N LYS A 315 -14.13 36.36 18.33
CA LYS A 315 -13.52 36.85 19.57
C LYS A 315 -14.54 36.78 20.70
N ARG A 316 -14.25 35.98 21.72
CA ARG A 316 -15.03 35.91 22.94
C ARG A 316 -14.26 36.48 24.13
N ILE A 317 -14.90 37.39 24.85
CA ILE A 317 -14.40 37.95 26.11
C ILE A 317 -15.15 37.27 27.26
N ASN A 318 -14.45 36.45 28.04
CA ASN A 318 -14.97 35.83 29.26
C ASN A 318 -14.80 36.82 30.43
N ASN A 319 -15.86 37.56 30.74
CA ASN A 319 -15.88 38.57 31.81
C ASN A 319 -16.07 37.95 33.19
N ASP A 320 -16.78 36.82 33.26
CA ASP A 320 -17.09 36.10 34.49
C ASP A 320 -16.51 34.69 34.46
N ALA A 321 -16.30 34.12 35.65
CA ALA A 321 -15.91 32.73 35.80
C ALA A 321 -17.02 31.82 35.21
N TRP A 322 -16.64 30.74 34.53
CA TRP A 322 -17.58 29.75 34.00
C TRP A 322 -18.55 30.27 32.94
N SER A 323 -18.17 31.36 32.26
CA SER A 323 -18.97 31.99 31.21
C SER A 323 -19.24 31.01 30.04
N GLY A 324 -20.42 31.09 29.42
CA GLY A 324 -20.82 30.19 28.33
C GLY A 324 -21.30 30.89 27.06
N LEU A 325 -21.16 30.19 25.93
CA LEU A 325 -21.64 30.54 24.60
C LEU A 325 -22.44 29.37 24.03
N TYR A 326 -23.70 29.63 23.69
CA TYR A 326 -24.55 28.72 22.94
C TYR A 326 -24.69 29.19 21.50
N MET A 327 -24.60 28.24 20.57
CA MET A 327 -24.82 28.43 19.14
C MET A 327 -25.88 27.45 18.64
N GLN A 328 -26.99 27.95 18.12
CA GLN A 328 -27.94 27.13 17.39
C GLN A 328 -27.42 26.88 15.97
N ILE A 329 -27.43 25.62 15.55
CA ILE A 329 -26.94 25.18 14.24
C ILE A 329 -28.05 24.45 13.48
N PRO A 330 -27.94 24.30 12.15
CA PRO A 330 -28.82 23.41 11.40
C PRO A 330 -28.86 22.01 12.01
N THR A 331 -29.99 21.32 11.87
CA THR A 331 -30.13 19.97 12.40
C THR A 331 -29.21 19.01 11.63
N ILE A 332 -28.34 18.31 12.35
CA ILE A 332 -27.40 17.31 11.82
C ILE A 332 -27.79 15.95 12.37
N ASN A 333 -27.74 14.92 11.52
CA ASN A 333 -27.93 13.53 11.95
C ASN A 333 -26.65 13.03 12.63
N LEU A 334 -26.76 12.56 13.88
CA LEU A 334 -25.62 12.08 14.66
C LEU A 334 -24.91 10.89 14.02
N ALA A 335 -25.62 10.06 13.24
CA ALA A 335 -25.00 8.94 12.54
C ALA A 335 -24.10 9.37 11.37
N GLN A 336 -24.06 10.67 11.03
CA GLN A 336 -23.26 11.22 9.92
C GLN A 336 -22.01 11.98 10.38
N VAL A 337 -21.75 12.03 11.69
CA VAL A 337 -20.64 12.78 12.29
C VAL A 337 -19.96 11.95 13.37
N GLU A 338 -18.64 11.98 13.39
CA GLU A 338 -17.79 11.29 14.35
C GLU A 338 -17.02 12.25 15.24
N TYR A 339 -16.75 13.47 14.78
CA TYR A 339 -15.95 14.45 15.52
C TYR A 339 -16.56 15.85 15.48
N LEU A 340 -16.45 16.57 16.60
CA LEU A 340 -16.43 18.03 16.61
C LEU A 340 -14.99 18.49 16.41
N LYS A 341 -14.76 19.40 15.46
CA LYS A 341 -13.47 20.05 15.27
C LYS A 341 -13.59 21.54 15.56
N VAL A 342 -12.58 22.07 16.27
CA VAL A 342 -12.50 23.48 16.68
C VAL A 342 -11.05 23.91 16.70
N SER A 343 -10.74 25.04 16.07
CA SER A 343 -9.49 25.76 16.31
C SER A 343 -9.72 26.81 17.40
N ILE A 344 -8.90 26.79 18.45
CA ILE A 344 -9.05 27.70 19.59
C ILE A 344 -7.71 28.31 20.02
N TYR A 345 -7.69 29.62 20.16
CA TYR A 345 -6.58 30.38 20.75
C TYR A 345 -7.06 31.02 22.03
N SER A 346 -6.28 30.93 23.11
CA SER A 346 -6.57 31.67 24.34
C SER A 346 -5.36 32.46 24.80
N THR A 347 -5.59 33.65 25.36
CA THR A 347 -4.52 34.47 25.96
C THR A 347 -3.97 33.89 27.27
N LYS A 348 -4.65 32.89 27.84
CA LYS A 348 -4.25 32.17 29.05
C LYS A 348 -4.48 30.67 28.87
N SER A 349 -3.78 29.87 29.66
CA SER A 349 -4.07 28.45 29.73
C SER A 349 -5.38 28.28 30.49
N THR A 350 -6.33 27.57 29.90
CA THR A 350 -7.68 27.39 30.44
C THR A 350 -8.21 26.02 30.01
N ARG A 351 -9.34 25.61 30.58
CA ARG A 351 -10.10 24.45 30.13
C ARG A 351 -11.39 24.96 29.52
N ILE A 352 -11.76 24.43 28.37
CA ILE A 352 -13.03 24.75 27.72
C ILE A 352 -13.84 23.47 27.60
N LEU A 353 -15.09 23.52 28.05
CA LEU A 353 -16.04 22.43 27.89
C LEU A 353 -16.87 22.64 26.63
N PHE A 354 -17.02 21.59 25.83
CA PHE A 354 -17.90 21.55 24.67
C PHE A 354 -18.99 20.49 24.87
N SER A 355 -20.25 20.85 24.60
CA SER A 355 -21.38 19.90 24.54
C SER A 355 -22.24 20.17 23.30
N ILE A 356 -23.04 19.18 22.92
CA ILE A 356 -23.88 19.24 21.71
C ILE A 356 -25.31 18.92 22.08
N GLY A 357 -26.29 19.60 21.47
CA GLY A 357 -27.72 19.37 21.74
C GLY A 357 -28.23 19.88 23.10
N GLU A 358 -27.34 20.21 24.04
CA GLU A 358 -27.67 20.71 25.38
C GLU A 358 -26.54 21.58 25.96
N THR A 359 -26.81 22.25 27.08
CA THR A 359 -25.85 23.14 27.78
C THR A 359 -25.39 22.61 29.14
N ASN A 360 -25.70 21.34 29.46
CA ASN A 360 -25.27 20.74 30.72
C ASN A 360 -23.79 20.34 30.65
N SER A 361 -23.01 20.72 31.66
CA SER A 361 -21.60 20.31 31.77
C SER A 361 -21.42 18.79 31.87
N ASP A 362 -22.39 18.06 32.43
CA ASP A 362 -22.32 16.60 32.54
C ASP A 362 -22.52 15.88 31.18
N ALA A 363 -22.83 16.63 30.13
CA ALA A 363 -22.98 16.14 28.76
C ALA A 363 -21.83 16.57 27.85
N GLY A 364 -20.88 17.35 28.38
CA GLY A 364 -19.77 17.88 27.60
C GLY A 364 -18.44 17.22 27.87
N LYS A 365 -17.49 17.54 26.99
CA LYS A 365 -16.07 17.21 27.13
C LYS A 365 -15.27 18.48 27.38
N ALA A 366 -14.55 18.51 28.51
CA ALA A 366 -13.56 19.55 28.79
C ALA A 366 -12.21 19.22 28.13
N VAL A 367 -11.64 20.22 27.47
CA VAL A 367 -10.32 20.15 26.80
C VAL A 367 -9.40 21.24 27.34
N ASP A 368 -8.14 20.89 27.52
CA ASP A 368 -7.12 21.83 27.99
C ASP A 368 -6.60 22.66 26.81
N ILE A 369 -6.55 23.98 26.99
CA ILE A 369 -6.13 24.94 26.00
C ILE A 369 -4.80 25.52 26.43
N VAL A 370 -3.78 25.40 25.57
CA VAL A 370 -2.48 26.02 25.81
C VAL A 370 -2.54 27.48 25.41
N ALA A 371 -2.05 28.36 26.28
CA ALA A 371 -2.02 29.79 26.05
C ALA A 371 -1.17 30.18 24.83
N ASN A 372 -1.55 31.29 24.20
CA ASN A 372 -0.78 32.03 23.19
C ASN A 372 -0.43 31.23 21.92
N GLN A 373 -1.17 30.17 21.63
CA GLN A 373 -1.08 29.41 20.39
C GLN A 373 -2.45 28.89 19.97
N TRP A 374 -2.60 28.56 18.68
CA TRP A 374 -3.76 27.85 18.18
C TRP A 374 -3.71 26.39 18.61
N ASN A 375 -4.80 25.92 19.20
CA ASN A 375 -5.01 24.52 19.56
C ASN A 375 -6.06 23.98 18.58
N ASN A 376 -5.68 23.02 17.75
CA ASN A 376 -6.57 22.37 16.78
C ASN A 376 -7.13 21.11 17.42
N ILE A 377 -8.39 21.15 17.84
CA ILE A 377 -9.02 20.13 18.67
C ILE A 377 -9.94 19.27 17.82
N SER A 378 -9.87 17.96 18.04
CA SER A 378 -10.84 16.99 17.52
C SER A 378 -11.41 16.21 18.70
N ILE A 379 -12.69 16.42 18.98
CA ILE A 379 -13.40 15.77 20.09
C ILE A 379 -14.28 14.67 19.49
N PRO A 380 -14.06 13.39 19.82
CA PRO A 380 -14.96 12.33 19.41
C PRO A 380 -16.37 12.60 19.92
N ILE A 381 -17.37 12.44 19.06
CA ILE A 381 -18.78 12.62 19.42
C ILE A 381 -19.17 11.69 20.58
N SER A 382 -18.58 10.49 20.64
CA SER A 382 -18.76 9.53 21.75
C SER A 382 -18.33 10.05 23.12
N GLU A 383 -17.47 11.07 23.20
CA GLU A 383 -17.06 11.70 24.46
C GLU A 383 -17.98 12.84 24.90
N MET A 384 -18.95 13.23 24.06
CA MET A 384 -19.95 14.27 24.32
C MET A 384 -21.33 13.69 24.59
N HIS A 385 -21.36 12.51 25.22
CA HIS A 385 -22.57 11.82 25.70
C HIS A 385 -23.74 11.74 24.70
N PRO A 386 -23.53 11.27 23.46
CA PRO A 386 -24.56 11.25 22.43
C PRO A 386 -25.72 10.30 22.78
N GLU A 387 -25.51 9.35 23.71
CA GLU A 387 -26.55 8.49 24.26
C GLU A 387 -27.63 9.26 25.04
N LYS A 388 -27.34 10.49 25.48
CA LYS A 388 -28.31 11.38 26.14
C LYS A 388 -29.15 12.17 25.13
N LEU A 389 -28.81 12.08 23.85
CA LEU A 389 -29.43 12.84 22.76
C LEU A 389 -30.38 11.95 21.94
N GLY A 390 -31.22 12.60 21.12
CA GLY A 390 -31.97 11.91 20.07
C GLY A 390 -31.07 11.49 18.90
N THR A 391 -31.65 11.25 17.72
CA THR A 391 -30.87 10.92 16.51
C THR A 391 -30.19 12.14 15.85
N THR A 392 -30.38 13.33 16.41
CA THR A 392 -29.96 14.59 15.80
C THR A 392 -29.42 15.58 16.81
N ILE A 393 -28.49 16.42 16.36
CA ILE A 393 -28.03 17.61 17.09
C ILE A 393 -28.42 18.88 16.35
N ASN A 394 -28.62 19.96 17.10
CA ASN A 394 -29.03 21.27 16.57
C ASN A 394 -28.37 22.43 17.32
N SER A 395 -27.40 22.14 18.18
CA SER A 395 -26.67 23.15 18.92
C SER A 395 -25.26 22.70 19.29
N LEU A 396 -24.38 23.69 19.42
CA LEU A 396 -23.06 23.58 20.00
C LEU A 396 -22.98 24.55 21.17
N PHE A 397 -22.54 24.04 22.32
CA PHE A 397 -22.35 24.82 23.53
C PHE A 397 -20.87 24.79 23.94
N MET A 398 -20.35 25.93 24.36
CA MET A 398 -19.00 26.13 24.84
C MET A 398 -19.04 26.82 26.21
N GLN A 399 -18.28 26.31 27.18
CA GLN A 399 -18.14 26.91 28.50
C GLN A 399 -16.67 27.08 28.87
N GLU A 400 -16.31 28.24 29.41
CA GLU A 400 -15.08 28.35 30.18
C GLU A 400 -15.17 27.43 31.41
N PHE A 401 -14.18 26.57 31.62
CA PHE A 401 -14.26 25.43 32.54
C PHE A 401 -13.09 25.37 33.54
N SER A 402 -12.43 26.51 33.77
CA SER A 402 -11.43 26.72 34.83
C SER A 402 -11.83 27.79 35.83
N GLY A 403 -12.90 28.55 35.58
CA GLY A 403 -13.27 29.73 36.37
C GLY A 403 -12.42 30.96 36.03
N GLU A 404 -11.70 30.94 34.91
CA GLU A 404 -10.77 31.98 34.49
C GLU A 404 -11.41 33.04 33.60
N LYS A 405 -11.04 34.30 33.83
CA LYS A 405 -11.39 35.43 32.94
C LYS A 405 -10.31 35.61 31.87
N GLY A 406 -10.72 35.94 30.66
CA GLY A 406 -9.77 36.11 29.55
C GLY A 406 -10.42 36.27 28.19
N ILE A 407 -9.59 36.23 27.15
CA ILE A 407 -10.04 36.30 25.76
C ILE A 407 -9.74 34.96 25.10
N VAL A 408 -10.73 34.45 24.37
CA VAL A 408 -10.65 33.27 23.54
C VAL A 408 -11.01 33.66 22.12
N TYR A 409 -10.27 33.15 21.15
CA TYR A 409 -10.60 33.23 19.73
C TYR A 409 -10.94 31.84 19.23
N LEU A 410 -12.04 31.71 18.49
CA LEU A 410 -12.49 30.46 17.90
C LEU A 410 -12.49 30.59 16.38
N ASP A 411 -12.07 29.53 15.71
CA ASP A 411 -12.03 29.44 14.27
C ASP A 411 -12.28 27.98 13.84
N ASP A 412 -12.52 27.75 12.55
CA ASP A 412 -12.64 26.41 11.94
C ASP A 412 -13.53 25.45 12.74
N ILE A 413 -14.76 25.87 13.03
CA ILE A 413 -15.69 25.11 13.86
C ILE A 413 -16.60 24.28 12.97
N GLY A 414 -16.67 22.98 13.20
CA GLY A 414 -17.65 22.14 12.53
C GLY A 414 -17.63 20.68 12.92
N PHE A 415 -18.51 19.91 12.30
CA PHE A 415 -18.64 18.48 12.51
C PHE A 415 -18.12 17.71 11.30
N LEU A 416 -17.30 16.70 11.55
CA LEU A 416 -16.80 15.76 10.55
C LEU A 416 -17.53 14.43 10.68
#